data_AF-A0A7U7G5F9-F1
#
_entry.id   AF-A0A7U7G5F9-F1
#
_cell.length_a   1.000
_cell.length_b   1.000
_cell.length_c   1.000
_cell.angle_alpha   90.00
_cell.angle_beta   90.00
_cell.angle_gamma   90.00
#
_symmetry.space_group_name_H-M   'P 1'
#
loop_
_entity.id
_entity.type
_entity.pdbx_description
1 polymer ?
#
loop_
_entity_poly.entity_id
_entity_poly.type
_entity_poly.pdbx_seq_one_letter_code
_entity_poly.pdbx_strand_id
1 'polypeptide(L)' 'MSCPICQKPTMPAFRPFCSQHCADVDLGRWFKGDYRVPSLRQDNDPEELEAEAARLAEETSRHRP' A
#
# COMPACT_ATOMS: atom_id res chain seq x y z
N MET A 1 2.28 -18.30 -13.81
CA MET A 1 1.92 -17.47 -12.64
C MET A 1 0.49 -17.79 -12.24
N SER A 2 0.16 -17.71 -10.95
CA SER A 2 -1.17 -17.97 -10.40
C SER A 2 -1.90 -16.66 -10.12
N CYS A 3 -3.23 -16.66 -10.28
CA CYS A 3 -4.07 -15.52 -9.94
C CYS A 3 -4.00 -15.25 -8.41
N PRO A 4 -3.70 -14.02 -7.96
CA PRO A 4 -3.60 -13.72 -6.53
C PRO A 4 -4.95 -13.79 -5.78
N ILE A 5 -6.06 -13.78 -6.52
CA ILE A 5 -7.42 -13.80 -5.95
C ILE A 5 -7.94 -15.23 -5.73
N CYS A 6 -7.70 -16.14 -6.67
CA CYS A 6 -8.30 -17.48 -6.66
C CYS A 6 -7.35 -18.62 -7.04
N GLN A 7 -6.05 -18.32 -7.22
CA GLN A 7 -4.96 -19.28 -7.47
C GLN A 7 -5.02 -20.06 -8.81
N LYS A 8 -6.04 -19.82 -9.64
CA LYS A 8 -6.14 -20.39 -11.00
C LYS A 8 -5.03 -19.86 -11.93
N PRO A 9 -4.70 -20.57 -13.04
CA PRO A 9 -3.76 -20.07 -14.04
C PRO A 9 -4.17 -18.71 -14.60
N THR A 10 -3.22 -17.78 -14.72
CA THR A 10 -3.47 -16.45 -15.27
C THR A 10 -3.78 -16.50 -16.77
N MET A 11 -4.70 -15.66 -17.24
CA MET A 11 -4.95 -15.49 -18.67
C MET A 11 -4.18 -14.28 -19.21
N PRO A 12 -3.53 -14.35 -20.40
CA PRO A 12 -2.73 -13.26 -20.95
C PRO A 12 -3.43 -11.90 -20.98
N ALA A 13 -4.72 -11.87 -21.34
CA ALA A 13 -5.52 -10.64 -21.42
C ALA A 13 -5.82 -10.00 -20.05
N PHE A 14 -5.72 -10.77 -18.95
CA PHE A 14 -6.10 -10.31 -17.62
C PHE A 14 -4.96 -10.40 -16.61
N ARG A 15 -3.70 -10.60 -17.04
CA ARG A 15 -2.57 -10.71 -16.11
C ARG A 15 -2.49 -9.47 -15.20
N PRO A 16 -2.29 -9.64 -13.88
CA PRO A 16 -1.88 -10.86 -13.17
C PRO A 16 -3.03 -11.81 -12.75
N PHE A 17 -4.24 -11.64 -13.26
CA PHE A 17 -5.45 -12.39 -12.88
C PHE A 17 -5.84 -13.48 -13.90
N CYS A 18 -6.84 -14.30 -13.53
CA CYS A 18 -7.43 -15.29 -14.42
C CYS A 18 -8.67 -14.81 -15.19
N SER A 19 -9.28 -13.67 -14.80
CA SER A 19 -10.48 -13.12 -15.44
C SER A 19 -10.74 -11.67 -15.01
N GLN A 20 -11.63 -10.98 -15.73
CA GLN A 20 -12.13 -9.65 -15.36
C GLN A 20 -12.72 -9.64 -13.93
N HIS A 21 -13.56 -10.64 -13.60
CA HIS A 21 -14.15 -10.74 -12.26
C HIS A 21 -13.11 -10.73 -11.13
N CYS A 22 -11.97 -11.42 -11.30
CA CYS A 22 -10.91 -11.39 -10.29
C CYS A 22 -10.22 -10.02 -10.22
N ALA A 23 -10.07 -9.30 -11.33
CA ALA A 23 -9.55 -7.93 -11.32
C ALA A 23 -10.51 -6.98 -10.57
N ASP A 24 -11.81 -7.11 -10.79
CA ASP A 24 -12.82 -6.29 -10.11
C ASP A 24 -12.88 -6.59 -8.60
N VAL A 25 -12.73 -7.85 -8.20
CA VAL A 25 -12.63 -8.25 -6.79
C VAL A 25 -11.41 -7.61 -6.13
N ASP A 26 -10.25 -7.62 -6.80
CA ASP A 26 -9.05 -6.96 -6.30
C ASP A 26 -9.28 -5.45 -6.12
N LEU A 27 -9.85 -4.79 -7.12
CA LEU A 27 -10.22 -3.38 -7.05
C LEU A 27 -11.18 -3.09 -5.88
N GLY A 28 -12.14 -3.98 -5.63
CA GLY A 28 -13.04 -3.88 -4.48
C GLY A 28 -12.30 -3.94 -3.14
N ARG A 29 -11.25 -4.75 -3.02
CA ARG A 29 -10.39 -4.81 -1.82
C ARG A 29 -9.60 -3.52 -1.62
N TRP A 30 -9.13 -2.90 -2.70
CA TRP A 30 -8.50 -1.57 -2.66
C TRP A 30 -9.45 -0.52 -2.11
N PHE A 31 -10.67 -0.42 -2.65
CA PHE A 31 -11.63 0.58 -2.20
C PHE A 31 -12.15 0.37 -0.77
N LYS A 32 -12.16 -0.88 -0.29
CA LYS A 32 -12.49 -1.19 1.11
C LYS A 32 -11.34 -0.87 2.08
N GLY A 33 -10.14 -0.61 1.56
CA GLY A 33 -8.95 -0.42 2.38
C GLY A 33 -8.44 -1.73 2.99
N ASP A 34 -8.78 -2.89 2.41
CA ASP A 34 -8.25 -4.18 2.85
C ASP A 34 -6.73 -4.23 2.64
N TYR A 35 -6.24 -3.54 1.60
CA TYR A 35 -4.83 -3.29 1.37
C TYR A 35 -4.37 -2.04 2.11
N ARG A 36 -4.23 -2.16 3.43
CA ARG A 36 -3.67 -1.11 4.28
C ARG A 36 -2.55 -1.66 5.15
N VAL A 37 -1.53 -0.85 5.38
CA VAL A 37 -0.45 -1.17 6.32
C VAL A 37 -0.76 -0.49 7.65
N PRO A 38 -0.83 -1.23 8.77
CA PRO A 38 -1.02 -0.61 10.07
C PRO A 38 0.16 0.31 10.41
N SER A 39 -0.13 1.51 10.92
CA SER A 39 0.90 2.40 11.45
C SER A 39 1.39 1.86 12.80
N LEU A 40 2.71 1.92 13.04
CA LEU A 40 3.30 1.58 14.34
C LEU A 40 3.06 2.66 15.41
N ARG A 41 2.61 3.86 15.01
CA ARG A 41 2.30 4.97 15.92
C ARG A 41 0.95 4.77 16.59
N GLN A 42 0.91 4.94 17.92
CA GLN A 42 -0.30 4.77 18.74
C GLN A 42 -1.14 6.07 18.81
N ASP A 43 -0.52 7.20 18.46
CA ASP A 43 -1.04 8.56 18.45
C ASP A 43 -1.01 9.15 17.04
N ASN A 44 -2.09 9.88 16.72
CA ASN A 44 -2.19 10.71 15.52
C ASN A 44 -2.23 12.18 15.94
N ASP A 45 -1.41 12.57 16.92
CA ASP A 45 -1.31 13.98 17.33
C ASP A 45 -0.64 14.77 16.20
N PRO A 46 -1.34 15.72 15.56
CA PRO A 46 -0.78 16.49 14.45
C PRO A 46 0.51 17.23 14.82
N GLU A 47 0.64 17.72 16.06
CA GLU A 47 1.79 18.51 16.49
C GLU A 47 3.05 17.64 16.61
N GLU A 48 2.90 16.41 17.12
CA GLU A 48 4.01 15.46 17.26
C GLU A 48 4.49 14.95 15.89
N LEU A 49 3.56 14.75 14.95
CA LEU A 49 3.87 14.37 13.58
C LEU A 49 4.64 15.46 12.82
N GLU A 50 4.25 16.72 12.99
CA GLU A 50 4.96 17.86 12.40
C GLU A 50 6.35 18.03 13.01
N ALA A 51 6.49 17.86 14.32
CA ALA A 51 7.78 17.93 15.00
C ALA A 51 8.72 16.80 14.54
N GLU A 52 8.25 15.56 14.41
CA GLU A 52 9.05 14.44 13.93
C GLU A 52 9.45 14.63 12.45
N ALA A 53 8.51 15.06 11.60
CA ALA A 53 8.79 15.36 10.20
C ALA A 53 9.86 16.45 10.05
N ALA A 54 9.81 17.50 10.88
CA ALA A 54 10.82 18.56 10.90
C ALA A 54 12.20 18.02 11.31
N ARG A 55 12.26 17.16 12.33
CA ARG A 55 13.52 16.52 12.78
C ARG A 55 14.13 15.63 11.70
N LEU A 56 13.31 14.79 11.05
CA LEU A 56 13.76 13.93 9.95
C LEU A 56 14.24 14.76 8.74
N ALA A 57 13.55 15.86 8.42
CA ALA A 57 13.97 16.77 7.34
C ALA A 57 15.31 17.44 7.65
N GLU A 58 15.55 17.84 8.90
CA GLU A 58 16.83 18.43 9.31
C GLU A 58 17.97 17.40 9.29
N GLU A 59 17.71 16.18 9.75
CA GLU A 59 18.68 15.09 9.77
C GLU A 59 19.06 14.64 8.36
N THR A 60 18.09 14.51 7.46
CA THR A 60 18.34 14.22 6.03
C THR A 60 19.09 15.34 5.31
N SER A 61 18.82 16.61 5.67
CA SER A 61 19.57 17.77 5.17
C SER A 61 21.02 17.77 5.63
N ARG A 62 21.28 17.44 6.92
CA ARG A 62 22.64 17.31 7.47
C ARG A 62 23.43 16.15 6.87
N HIS A 63 22.76 15.08 6.45
CA HIS A 63 23.38 13.90 5.85
C HIS A 63 23.49 13.96 4.31
N ARG A 64 23.02 15.05 3.68
CA ARG A 64 23.23 15.27 2.25
C ARG A 64 24.69 15.71 2.02
N PRO A 65 25.49 14.98 1.21
CA PRO A 65 26.88 15.33 0.95
C PRO A 65 27.04 16.62 0.15
#